data_AF-A0A3D5SPV7-F1
#
_entry.id   AF-A0A3D5SPV7-F1
#
_cell.length_a   1.000
_cell.length_b   1.000
_cell.length_c   1.000
_cell.angle_alpha   90.00
_cell.angle_beta   90.00
_cell.angle_gamma   90.00
#
_symmetry.space_group_name_H-M   'P 1'
#
loop_
_entity.id
_entity.type
_entity.pdbx_description
1 polymer ?
#
loop_
_entity_poly.entity_id
_entity_poly.type
_entity_poly.pdbx_seq_one_letter_code
_entity_poly.pdbx_strand_id
1 'polypeptide(L)'
;MSNPYQSSHFQKEEQPSSETVDDLMLRDDEREGDSGDRPRTASSVRDIASRIPESLSAIGRDISRTIERAIAAKDNYVVAVKISPTAQEKVDQLVQAGIFRNRAEAAGFLVEEGIKTQSALFERVQQKLAEIERLRAELRGMVNEKPA
;
A
#
# COMPACT_ATOMS: atom_id res chain seq x y z
N MET A 1 -53.43 -5.77 -14.30
CA MET A 1 -52.25 -4.88 -14.25
C MET A 1 -51.31 -5.46 -13.21
N SER A 2 -50.14 -5.91 -13.64
CA SER A 2 -49.20 -6.74 -12.88
C SER A 2 -48.32 -5.89 -11.96
N ASN A 3 -48.13 -6.34 -10.72
CA ASN A 3 -47.30 -5.68 -9.72
C ASN A 3 -45.82 -6.12 -9.89
N PRO A 4 -44.85 -5.21 -10.11
CA PRO A 4 -43.49 -5.59 -10.54
C PRO A 4 -42.47 -5.79 -9.41
N TYR A 5 -42.88 -5.92 -8.14
CA TYR A 5 -41.93 -6.17 -7.04
C TYR A 5 -42.25 -7.46 -6.31
N GLN A 6 -41.76 -8.57 -6.87
CA GLN A 6 -41.68 -9.84 -6.17
C GLN A 6 -40.44 -10.61 -6.64
N SER A 7 -39.35 -10.50 -5.87
CA SER A 7 -38.40 -11.58 -5.52
C SER A 7 -37.05 -11.01 -5.10
N SER A 8 -36.66 -11.23 -3.85
CA SER A 8 -35.56 -12.15 -3.53
C SER A 8 -35.38 -12.25 -2.01
N HIS A 9 -35.58 -13.47 -1.53
CA HIS A 9 -35.27 -13.97 -0.19
C HIS A 9 -33.92 -13.46 0.33
N PHE A 10 -33.94 -12.85 1.52
CA PHE A 10 -32.76 -12.80 2.38
C PHE A 10 -32.64 -14.14 3.09
N GLN A 11 -31.53 -14.85 2.89
CA GLN A 11 -31.02 -15.83 3.83
C GLN A 11 -29.66 -15.36 4.32
N LYS A 12 -29.57 -15.30 5.64
CA LYS A 12 -28.47 -14.91 6.51
C LYS A 12 -27.70 -16.18 6.90
N GLU A 13 -26.49 -16.01 7.45
CA GLU A 13 -25.56 -17.01 8.04
C GLU A 13 -24.40 -17.37 7.10
N GLU A 14 -23.13 -17.48 7.47
CA GLU A 14 -22.35 -17.26 8.69
C GLU A 14 -20.87 -17.39 8.25
N GLN A 15 -19.98 -16.52 8.74
CA GLN A 15 -18.54 -16.78 8.84
C GLN A 15 -18.21 -16.54 10.31
N PRO A 16 -17.40 -17.38 10.99
CA PRO A 16 -15.99 -17.57 10.60
C PRO A 16 -15.40 -18.98 10.89
N SER A 17 -14.57 -19.51 10.00
CA SER A 17 -13.65 -20.61 10.34
C SER A 17 -12.22 -20.08 10.46
N SER A 18 -11.82 -19.79 11.70
CA SER A 18 -10.43 -19.58 12.10
C SER A 18 -9.76 -20.95 12.20
N GLU A 19 -8.88 -21.28 11.26
CA GLU A 19 -7.96 -22.42 11.40
C GLU A 19 -6.88 -22.07 12.44
N THR A 20 -7.05 -22.54 13.67
CA THR A 20 -5.94 -22.68 14.61
C THR A 20 -5.27 -24.00 14.33
N VAL A 21 -4.13 -23.94 13.64
CA VAL A 21 -3.21 -25.06 13.47
C VAL A 21 -2.35 -25.11 14.72
N ASP A 22 -2.69 -25.98 15.67
CA ASP A 22 -1.77 -26.38 16.74
C ASP A 22 -2.26 -27.68 17.37
N ASP A 23 -1.72 -28.81 16.90
CA ASP A 23 -1.46 -29.96 17.77
C ASP A 23 -0.39 -30.83 17.10
N LEU A 24 0.87 -30.39 17.20
CA LEU A 24 2.01 -31.22 16.85
C LEU A 24 2.17 -32.29 17.95
N MET A 25 1.49 -33.41 17.76
CA MET A 25 1.64 -34.63 18.56
C MET A 25 3.10 -35.12 18.48
N LEU A 26 3.88 -34.86 19.53
CA LEU A 26 5.06 -35.64 19.87
C LEU A 26 4.60 -36.84 20.70
N ARG A 27 4.78 -38.05 20.17
CA ARG A 27 4.96 -39.27 20.98
C ARG A 27 5.72 -40.33 20.19
N ASP A 28 6.72 -40.84 20.89
CA ASP A 28 7.75 -41.79 20.51
C ASP A 28 7.17 -43.12 19.99
N ASP A 29 7.84 -43.73 19.02
CA ASP A 29 8.49 -45.04 19.23
C ASP A 29 9.23 -45.52 17.96
N GLU A 30 10.33 -46.24 18.21
CA GLU A 30 11.08 -47.14 17.34
C GLU A 30 12.07 -46.56 16.30
N ARG A 31 13.33 -46.41 16.74
CA ARG A 31 14.48 -46.76 15.89
C ARG A 31 15.45 -47.67 16.65
N GLU A 32 15.48 -48.93 16.23
CA GLU A 32 16.48 -49.93 16.60
C GLU A 32 17.90 -49.43 16.29
N GLY A 33 18.83 -49.79 17.17
CA GLY A 33 20.19 -49.25 17.20
C GLY A 33 21.17 -49.93 16.24
N ASP A 34 22.31 -49.27 16.06
CA ASP A 34 23.61 -49.94 16.08
C ASP A 34 24.73 -48.94 16.42
N SER A 35 25.68 -49.50 17.16
CA SER A 35 26.96 -49.08 17.75
C SER A 35 27.82 -47.93 17.18
N GLY A 36 28.65 -47.34 18.06
CA GLY A 36 29.92 -46.67 17.69
C GLY A 36 30.33 -45.44 18.50
N ASP A 37 31.56 -45.45 19.02
CA ASP A 37 32.19 -44.56 20.00
C ASP A 37 32.73 -43.20 19.44
N ARG A 38 32.53 -42.07 20.18
CA ARG A 38 33.22 -40.74 20.18
C ARG A 38 33.14 -39.78 18.95
N PRO A 39 33.57 -38.50 19.08
CA PRO A 39 32.89 -37.34 19.67
C PRO A 39 32.42 -36.33 18.58
N ARG A 40 31.13 -36.00 18.51
CA ARG A 40 30.58 -35.05 17.52
C ARG A 40 30.21 -33.70 18.14
N THR A 41 31.19 -32.87 18.48
CA THR A 41 30.95 -31.46 18.83
C THR A 41 31.75 -30.46 17.98
N ALA A 42 32.52 -30.92 17.00
CA ALA A 42 33.27 -30.05 16.09
C ALA A 42 32.56 -29.72 14.75
N SER A 43 31.51 -30.45 14.37
CA SER A 43 30.83 -30.26 13.06
C SER A 43 29.90 -29.05 13.02
N SER A 44 29.24 -28.74 14.14
CA SER A 44 28.16 -27.73 14.15
C SER A 44 28.66 -26.32 13.77
N VAL A 45 29.85 -25.94 14.22
CA VAL A 45 30.40 -24.59 13.94
C VAL A 45 30.91 -24.45 12.50
N ARG A 46 31.44 -25.53 11.90
CA ARG A 46 31.91 -25.53 10.50
C ARG A 46 30.75 -25.50 9.51
N ASP A 47 29.67 -26.19 9.81
CA ASP A 47 28.45 -26.23 8.99
C ASP A 47 27.62 -24.95 9.09
N ILE A 48 27.68 -24.24 10.21
CA ILE A 48 27.12 -22.90 10.35
C ILE A 48 27.96 -21.90 9.54
N ALA A 49 29.30 -21.96 9.63
CA ALA A 49 30.20 -21.05 8.94
C ALA A 49 30.07 -21.09 7.41
N SER A 50 29.70 -22.23 6.83
CA SER A 50 29.48 -22.38 5.38
C SER A 50 28.10 -21.88 4.91
N ARG A 51 27.16 -21.58 5.82
CA ARG A 51 25.81 -21.07 5.49
C ARG A 51 25.62 -19.58 5.77
N ILE A 52 26.55 -18.96 6.52
CA ILE A 52 26.56 -17.52 6.80
C ILE A 52 26.61 -16.66 5.52
N PRO A 53 27.39 -17.00 4.46
CA PRO A 53 27.45 -16.16 3.25
C PRO A 53 26.11 -16.08 2.51
N GLU A 54 25.43 -17.22 2.34
CA GLU A 54 24.13 -17.31 1.66
C GLU A 54 23.02 -16.62 2.45
N SER A 55 23.02 -16.75 3.78
CA SER A 55 22.06 -16.07 4.65
C SER A 55 22.25 -14.55 4.65
N LEU A 56 23.48 -14.03 4.65
CA LEU A 56 23.74 -12.58 4.54
C LEU A 56 23.37 -12.03 3.15
N SER A 57 23.60 -12.79 2.08
CA SER A 57 23.21 -12.42 0.72
C SER A 57 21.69 -12.46 0.51
N ALA A 58 20.97 -13.36 1.19
CA ALA A 58 19.51 -13.37 1.22
C ALA A 58 18.95 -12.15 1.97
N ILE A 59 19.50 -11.84 3.14
CA ILE A 59 19.12 -10.67 3.94
C ILE A 59 19.37 -9.36 3.17
N GLY A 60 20.50 -9.24 2.46
CA GLY A 60 20.79 -8.07 1.63
C GLY A 60 19.77 -7.86 0.51
N ARG A 61 19.35 -8.94 -0.17
CA ARG A 61 18.32 -8.89 -1.22
C ARG A 61 16.94 -8.53 -0.67
N ASP A 62 16.60 -8.99 0.53
CA ASP A 62 15.31 -8.70 1.15
C ASP A 62 15.22 -7.27 1.67
N ILE A 63 16.32 -6.71 2.18
CA ILE A 63 16.42 -5.30 2.57
C ILE A 63 16.32 -4.39 1.33
N SER A 64 17.07 -4.67 0.25
CA SER A 64 16.97 -3.92 -1.00
C SER A 64 15.54 -3.93 -1.56
N ARG A 65 14.89 -5.09 -1.59
CA ARG A 65 13.49 -5.21 -2.04
C ARG A 65 12.51 -4.43 -1.17
N THR A 66 12.75 -4.38 0.14
CA THR A 66 11.90 -3.65 1.09
C THR A 66 12.08 -2.14 0.93
N ILE A 67 13.31 -1.67 0.71
CA ILE A 67 13.60 -0.25 0.45
C ILE A 67 13.00 0.17 -0.90
N GLU A 68 13.17 -0.62 -1.96
CA GLU A 68 12.56 -0.36 -3.27
C GLU A 68 11.03 -0.32 -3.18
N ARG A 69 10.42 -1.25 -2.42
CA ARG A 69 8.97 -1.26 -2.17
C ARG A 69 8.50 -0.06 -1.35
N ALA A 70 9.28 0.37 -0.35
CA ALA A 70 8.95 1.52 0.47
C ALA A 70 9.07 2.84 -0.31
N ILE A 71 10.08 2.97 -1.18
CA ILE A 71 10.23 4.11 -2.09
C ILE A 71 9.09 4.12 -3.12
N ALA A 72 8.78 2.98 -3.74
CA ALA A 72 7.67 2.87 -4.68
C ALA A 72 6.28 3.09 -4.04
N ALA A 73 6.12 2.77 -2.75
CA ALA A 73 4.88 2.99 -2.02
C ALA A 73 4.67 4.46 -1.60
N LYS A 74 5.75 5.25 -1.52
CA LYS A 74 5.68 6.65 -1.06
C LYS A 74 5.05 7.59 -2.09
N ASP A 75 5.15 7.25 -3.38
CA ASP A 75 4.81 8.17 -4.46
C ASP A 75 3.52 7.82 -5.23
N ASN A 76 2.85 6.72 -4.86
CA ASN A 76 1.65 6.24 -5.55
C ASN A 76 0.38 6.48 -4.72
N TYR A 77 -0.16 7.68 -4.80
CA TYR A 77 -1.49 7.98 -4.24
C TYR A 77 -2.58 7.52 -5.21
N VAL A 78 -3.33 6.48 -4.82
CA VAL A 78 -4.52 6.03 -5.56
C VAL A 78 -5.74 6.72 -4.99
N VAL A 79 -6.43 7.50 -5.81
CA VAL A 79 -7.68 8.19 -5.42
C VAL A 79 -8.82 7.64 -6.28
N ALA A 80 -9.86 7.14 -5.62
CA ALA A 80 -11.11 6.79 -6.29
C ALA A 80 -11.95 8.07 -6.49
N VAL A 81 -12.22 8.43 -7.74
CA VAL A 81 -13.00 9.62 -8.08
C VAL A 81 -14.23 9.26 -8.91
N LYS A 82 -15.35 9.95 -8.63
CA LYS A 82 -16.53 9.88 -9.49
C LYS A 82 -16.31 10.82 -10.67
N ILE A 83 -16.47 10.31 -11.89
CA ILE A 83 -16.35 11.07 -13.13
C ILE A 83 -17.65 10.99 -13.93
N SER A 84 -17.81 11.92 -14.88
CA SER A 84 -18.95 11.88 -15.79
C SER A 84 -18.81 10.73 -16.80
N PRO A 85 -19.93 10.24 -17.38
CA PRO A 85 -19.88 9.20 -18.42
C PRO A 85 -19.01 9.61 -19.62
N THR A 86 -19.08 10.89 -20.01
CA THR A 86 -18.25 11.43 -21.10
C THR A 86 -16.76 11.40 -20.76
N ALA A 87 -16.38 11.78 -19.53
CA ALA A 87 -14.98 11.72 -19.12
C ALA A 87 -14.46 10.28 -19.12
N GLN A 88 -15.28 9.33 -18.64
CA GLN A 88 -14.95 7.91 -18.67
C GLN A 88 -14.71 7.41 -20.10
N GLU A 89 -15.60 7.74 -21.03
CA GLU A 89 -15.45 7.37 -22.44
C GLU A 89 -14.18 7.93 -23.07
N LYS A 90 -13.83 9.20 -22.76
CA LYS A 90 -12.60 9.83 -23.28
C LYS A 90 -11.33 9.17 -22.73
N VAL A 91 -11.33 8.83 -21.44
CA VAL A 91 -10.22 8.07 -20.83
C VAL A 91 -10.09 6.70 -21.51
N ASP A 92 -11.21 6.02 -21.78
CA ASP A 92 -11.21 4.73 -22.49
C ASP A 92 -10.66 4.83 -23.91
N GLN A 93 -11.05 5.86 -24.67
CA GLN A 93 -10.53 6.11 -26.01
C GLN A 93 -9.00 6.26 -26.02
N LEU A 94 -8.43 6.95 -25.02
CA LEU A 94 -6.98 7.15 -24.93
C LEU A 94 -6.23 5.83 -24.66
N VAL A 95 -6.80 4.94 -23.85
CA VAL A 95 -6.22 3.62 -23.57
C VAL A 95 -6.38 2.70 -24.79
N GLN A 96 -7.56 2.68 -25.42
CA GLN A 96 -7.83 1.86 -26.61
C GLN A 96 -6.97 2.29 -27.82
N ALA A 97 -6.68 3.58 -27.95
CA ALA A 97 -5.75 4.10 -28.95
C ALA A 97 -4.28 3.75 -28.66
N GLY A 98 -3.97 3.16 -27.51
CA GLY A 98 -2.62 2.77 -27.11
C GLY A 98 -1.74 3.94 -26.67
N ILE A 99 -2.32 5.13 -26.43
CA ILE A 99 -1.56 6.31 -25.99
C ILE A 99 -1.09 6.13 -24.54
N PHE A 100 -1.93 5.52 -23.70
CA PHE A 100 -1.60 5.18 -22.31
C PHE A 100 -1.80 3.70 -22.05
N ARG A 101 -1.05 3.15 -21.10
CA ARG A 101 -1.08 1.71 -20.78
C ARG A 101 -2.34 1.34 -20.00
N ASN A 102 -2.84 2.27 -19.19
CA ASN A 102 -4.02 2.04 -18.34
C ASN A 102 -4.80 3.34 -18.08
N ARG A 103 -6.02 3.19 -17.55
CA ARG A 103 -6.93 4.31 -17.25
C ARG A 103 -6.39 5.29 -16.21
N ALA A 104 -5.67 4.79 -15.20
CA ALA A 104 -5.14 5.64 -14.13
C ALA A 104 -4.05 6.57 -14.65
N GLU A 105 -3.19 6.07 -15.55
CA GLU A 105 -2.15 6.85 -16.23
C GLU A 105 -2.77 7.94 -17.12
N ALA A 106 -3.77 7.59 -17.93
CA ALA A 106 -4.50 8.55 -18.76
C ALA A 106 -5.21 9.62 -17.92
N ALA A 107 -5.87 9.22 -16.82
CA ALA A 107 -6.53 10.14 -15.91
C ALA A 107 -5.53 11.07 -15.20
N GLY A 108 -4.39 10.54 -14.75
CA GLY A 108 -3.32 11.32 -14.13
C GLY A 108 -2.78 12.39 -15.08
N PHE A 109 -2.51 12.02 -16.33
CA PHE A 109 -2.10 12.97 -17.37
C PHE A 109 -3.12 14.09 -17.58
N LEU A 110 -4.41 13.74 -17.73
CA LEU A 110 -5.47 14.73 -17.93
C LEU A 110 -5.64 15.66 -16.73
N VAL A 111 -5.47 15.16 -15.50
CA VAL A 111 -5.50 15.98 -14.29
C VAL A 111 -4.33 16.96 -14.27
N GLU A 112 -3.12 16.52 -14.63
CA GLU A 112 -1.94 17.37 -14.67
C GLU A 112 -2.09 18.49 -15.72
N GLU A 113 -2.55 18.15 -16.93
CA GLU A 113 -2.85 19.13 -17.97
C GLU A 113 -3.97 20.10 -17.56
N GLY A 114 -4.99 19.60 -16.84
CA GLY A 114 -6.02 20.43 -16.24
C GLY A 114 -5.45 21.44 -15.25
N ILE A 115 -4.52 21.02 -14.39
CA ILE A 115 -3.83 21.89 -13.42
C ILE A 115 -3.00 22.95 -14.15
N LYS A 116 -2.21 22.57 -15.17
CA LYS A 116 -1.41 23.51 -15.97
C LYS A 116 -2.29 24.55 -16.67
N THR A 117 -3.36 24.09 -17.30
CA THR A 117 -4.33 24.95 -18.01
C THR A 117 -4.99 25.94 -17.06
N GLN A 118 -5.23 25.55 -15.81
CA GLN A 118 -5.84 26.39 -14.77
C GLN A 118 -4.82 27.05 -13.83
N SER A 119 -3.55 27.15 -14.22
CA SER A 119 -2.46 27.73 -13.42
C SER A 119 -2.81 29.09 -12.81
N ALA A 120 -3.33 30.03 -13.61
CA ALA A 120 -3.73 31.36 -13.15
C ALA A 120 -4.85 31.35 -12.09
N LEU A 121 -5.71 30.33 -12.05
CA LEU A 121 -6.67 30.15 -10.97
C LEU A 121 -5.96 29.72 -9.70
N PHE A 122 -5.10 28.71 -9.78
CA PHE A 122 -4.36 28.20 -8.63
C PHE A 122 -3.42 29.24 -8.03
N GLU A 123 -2.76 30.07 -8.85
CA GLU A 123 -1.94 31.19 -8.37
C GLU A 123 -2.75 32.20 -7.54
N ARG A 124 -3.95 32.57 -8.01
CA ARG A 124 -4.85 33.48 -7.26
C ARG A 124 -5.32 32.85 -5.95
N VAL A 125 -5.64 31.55 -5.96
CA VAL A 125 -5.98 30.81 -4.74
C VAL A 125 -4.81 30.82 -3.76
N GLN A 126 -3.59 30.55 -4.24
CA GLN A 126 -2.38 30.55 -3.43
C GLN A 126 -2.11 31.92 -2.80
N GLN A 127 -2.25 33.01 -3.57
CA GLN A 127 -2.10 34.37 -3.05
C GLN A 127 -3.09 34.65 -1.91
N LYS A 128 -4.36 34.25 -2.07
CA LYS A 128 -5.37 34.47 -1.04
C LYS A 128 -5.17 33.60 0.20
N LEU A 129 -4.72 32.36 0.04
CA LEU A 129 -4.34 31.52 1.17
C LEU A 129 -3.16 32.13 1.95
N ALA A 130 -2.16 32.69 1.27
CA ALA A 130 -1.04 33.36 1.92
C ALA A 130 -1.48 34.61 2.71
N GLU A 131 -2.42 35.38 2.16
CA GLU A 131 -3.02 36.53 2.86
C GLU A 131 -3.75 36.09 4.13
N ILE A 132 -4.55 35.02 4.06
CA ILE A 132 -5.23 34.44 5.23
C ILE A 132 -4.22 34.01 6.30
N GLU A 133 -3.13 33.34 5.93
CA GLU A 133 -2.11 32.93 6.88
C GLU A 133 -1.40 34.12 7.52
N ARG A 134 -1.11 35.18 6.76
CA ARG A 134 -0.58 36.44 7.33
C ARG A 134 -1.54 37.04 8.36
N LEU A 135 -2.82 37.15 8.02
CA LEU A 135 -3.83 37.69 8.94
C LEU A 135 -3.97 36.81 10.20
N ARG A 136 -3.94 35.48 10.05
CA ARG A 136 -3.92 34.55 11.19
C ARG A 136 -2.70 34.76 12.09
N ALA A 137 -1.53 35.01 11.51
CA ALA A 137 -0.31 35.28 12.27
C ALA A 137 -0.39 36.62 13.02
N GLU A 138 -0.91 37.67 12.38
CA GLU A 138 -1.11 38.99 12.99
C GLU A 138 -2.07 38.91 14.17
N LEU A 139 -3.21 38.22 14.03
CA LEU A 139 -4.16 38.00 15.12
C LEU A 139 -3.53 37.25 16.30
N ARG A 140 -2.74 36.21 16.03
CA ARG A 140 -1.99 35.49 17.09
C ARG A 140 -0.97 36.39 17.78
N GLY A 141 -0.35 37.31 17.04
CA GLY A 141 0.55 38.33 17.59
C GLY A 141 -0.16 39.27 18.56
N MET A 142 -1.32 39.82 18.17
CA MET A 142 -2.11 40.73 19.01
C MET A 142 -2.61 40.05 20.30
N VAL A 143 -3.03 38.78 20.24
CA VAL A 143 -3.49 38.04 21.43
C VAL A 143 -2.34 37.75 22.40
N ASN A 144 -1.10 37.62 21.90
CA ASN A 144 0.08 37.40 22.73
C ASN A 144 0.72 38.70 23.26
N GLU A 145 0.34 39.88 22.75
CA GLU A 145 0.66 41.15 23.39
C GLU A 145 -0.25 41.33 24.61
N LYS A 146 0.31 41.00 25.78
CA LYS A 146 -0.31 41.17 27.09
C LYS A 146 -0.75 42.64 27.25
N PRO A 147 -2.01 42.92 27.64
CA PRO A 147 -2.39 44.29 28.00
C PRO A 147 -1.55 44.72 29.21
N ALA A 148 -0.95 45.90 29.10
CA ALA A 148 -0.18 46.55 30.16
C ALA A 148 -1.06 46.93 31.36
#